data_AF-A0A178U711-F1
#
_entry.id   AF-A0A178U711-F1
#
_cell.length_a   1.000
_cell.length_b   1.000
_cell.length_c   1.000
_cell.angle_alpha   90.00
_cell.angle_beta   90.00
_cell.angle_gamma   90.00
#
_symmetry.space_group_name_H-M   'P 1'
#
loop_
_entity.id
_entity.type
_entity.pdbx_description
1 polymer ?
#
loop_
_entity_poly.entity_id
_entity_poly.type
_entity_poly.pdbx_seq_one_letter_code
_entity_poly.pdbx_strand_id
1 'polypeptide(L)'
;FTRDTSLRLVRKITREKELGRTVGIGKVFVKTHTKPDGTYVNKKAEKIAKNYEQKLQVKVSEMEAETSNVSDGESRPRQLTTDDCTLIFLQEHLPDLVTGKRKHLGKSSSFVALQVQLNEAQQKLEEKAAHNAKREEEQTKGVVEKYLRQTDPTFLHFIESHSPESTTEPISSPTTS
;
A
#
# COMPACT_ATOMS: atom_id res chain seq x y z
N PHE A 1 12.75 -14.38 26.16
CA PHE A 1 13.24 -13.10 25.62
C PHE A 1 12.39 -12.01 26.23
N THR A 2 12.91 -11.27 27.20
CA THR A 2 12.15 -10.22 27.92
C THR A 2 12.10 -8.95 27.06
N ARG A 3 10.96 -8.24 27.10
CA ARG A 3 10.75 -6.97 26.36
C ARG A 3 11.87 -5.95 26.58
N ASP A 4 12.52 -6.01 27.74
CA ASP A 4 13.59 -5.11 28.14
C ASP A 4 14.89 -5.26 27.31
N THR A 5 15.23 -6.48 26.88
CA THR A 5 16.43 -6.73 26.06
C THR A 5 16.26 -6.22 24.63
N SER A 6 15.05 -6.38 24.06
CA SER A 6 14.68 -5.79 22.77
C SER A 6 14.82 -4.27 22.76
N LEU A 7 14.29 -3.61 23.80
CA LEU A 7 14.30 -2.15 23.89
C LEU A 7 15.73 -1.60 24.03
N ARG A 8 16.58 -2.25 24.82
CA ARG A 8 18.00 -1.88 24.94
C ARG A 8 18.74 -1.96 23.60
N LEU A 9 18.42 -2.96 22.78
CA LEU A 9 19.10 -3.17 21.51
C LEU A 9 18.58 -2.25 20.42
N VAL A 10 17.27 -2.00 20.36
CA VAL A 10 16.68 -0.95 19.50
C VAL A 10 17.30 0.40 19.82
N ARG A 11 17.39 0.79 21.10
CA ARG A 11 18.07 2.04 21.49
C ARG A 11 19.54 2.08 21.06
N LYS A 12 20.26 0.96 21.13
CA LYS A 12 21.65 0.89 20.68
C LYS A 12 21.77 1.02 19.16
N ILE A 13 20.88 0.38 18.40
CA ILE A 13 20.85 0.50 16.92
C ILE A 13 20.47 1.91 16.50
N THR A 14 19.47 2.52 17.14
CA THR A 14 19.08 3.91 16.92
C THR A 14 20.25 4.86 17.18
N ARG A 15 20.97 4.68 18.29
CA ARG A 15 22.16 5.48 18.61
C ARG A 15 23.30 5.28 17.60
N GLU A 16 23.60 4.05 17.19
CA GLU A 16 24.67 3.81 16.18
C GLU A 16 24.30 4.45 14.83
N LYS A 17 23.01 4.43 14.46
CA LYS A 17 22.47 5.13 13.28
C LYS A 17 22.58 6.65 13.41
N GLU A 18 22.27 7.21 14.59
CA GLU A 18 22.43 8.65 14.89
C GLU A 18 23.92 9.07 14.88
N LEU A 19 24.84 8.17 15.23
CA LEU A 19 26.29 8.38 15.18
C LEU A 19 26.89 8.16 13.78
N GLY A 20 26.06 7.97 12.74
CA GLY A 20 26.51 7.75 11.36
C GLY A 20 27.20 6.41 11.11
N ARG A 21 27.19 5.49 12.09
CA ARG A 21 27.75 4.15 11.93
C ARG A 21 26.67 3.24 11.39
N THR A 22 26.75 2.93 10.10
CA THR A 22 25.86 1.93 9.50
C THR A 22 26.21 0.56 10.07
N VAL A 23 25.22 -0.09 10.70
CA VAL A 23 25.35 -1.47 11.21
C VAL A 23 24.54 -2.38 10.30
N GLY A 24 25.18 -3.39 9.73
CA GLY A 24 24.52 -4.34 8.84
C GLY A 24 23.45 -5.14 9.56
N ILE A 25 22.33 -5.41 8.88
CA ILE A 25 21.18 -6.09 9.49
C ILE A 25 21.53 -7.50 10.00
N GLY A 26 22.46 -8.21 9.34
CA GLY A 26 22.94 -9.52 9.81
C GLY A 26 23.68 -9.42 11.15
N LYS A 27 24.50 -8.39 11.35
CA LYS A 27 25.18 -8.13 12.63
C LYS A 27 24.19 -7.77 13.74
N VAL A 28 23.13 -7.03 13.40
CA VAL A 28 22.01 -6.77 14.31
C VAL A 28 21.28 -8.07 14.66
N PHE A 29 21.01 -8.92 13.67
CA PHE A 29 20.33 -10.19 13.87
C PHE A 29 21.11 -11.09 14.84
N VAL A 30 22.40 -11.31 14.60
CA VAL A 30 23.25 -12.13 15.49
C VAL A 30 23.19 -11.57 16.91
N LYS A 31 23.41 -10.27 17.08
CA LYS A 31 23.41 -9.64 18.41
C LYS A 31 22.06 -9.69 19.13
N THR A 32 20.96 -9.57 18.39
CA THR A 32 19.59 -9.63 18.95
C THR A 32 19.19 -11.06 19.31
N HIS A 33 19.75 -12.05 18.64
CA HIS A 33 19.39 -13.46 18.78
C HIS A 33 20.46 -14.30 19.48
N THR A 34 21.48 -13.67 20.06
CA THR A 34 22.48 -14.27 20.94
C THR A 34 22.28 -13.78 22.36
N LYS A 35 22.23 -14.71 23.31
CA LYS A 35 22.12 -14.45 24.74
C LYS A 35 23.47 -13.99 25.32
N PRO A 36 23.50 -13.43 26.54
CA PRO A 36 24.75 -13.03 27.19
C PRO A 36 25.75 -14.18 27.41
N ASP A 37 25.26 -15.42 27.51
CA ASP A 37 26.09 -16.64 27.62
C ASP A 37 26.71 -17.09 26.28
N GLY A 38 26.49 -16.34 25.19
CA GLY A 38 26.96 -16.67 23.85
C GLY A 38 26.09 -17.68 23.10
N THR A 39 25.07 -18.27 23.74
CA THR A 39 24.16 -19.21 23.09
C THR A 39 23.08 -18.48 22.31
N TYR A 40 22.62 -19.09 21.21
CA TYR A 40 21.50 -18.54 20.44
C TYR A 40 20.17 -18.73 21.17
N VAL A 41 19.23 -17.82 20.93
CA VAL A 41 17.89 -17.87 21.54
C VAL A 41 17.10 -19.12 21.13
N ASN A 42 17.37 -19.69 19.95
CA ASN A 42 16.83 -20.96 19.48
C ASN A 42 17.70 -21.53 18.34
N LYS A 43 17.48 -22.82 17.99
CA LYS A 43 18.22 -23.51 16.91
C LYS A 43 18.07 -22.86 15.53
N LYS A 44 16.95 -22.17 15.27
CA LYS A 44 16.73 -21.47 14.00
C LYS A 44 17.64 -20.25 13.88
N ALA A 45 17.75 -19.46 14.94
CA ALA A 45 18.65 -18.31 15.01
C ALA A 45 20.11 -18.74 14.86
N GLU A 46 20.49 -19.85 15.51
CA GLU A 46 21.82 -20.43 15.35
C GLU A 46 22.11 -20.81 13.89
N LYS A 47 21.17 -21.51 13.23
CA LYS A 47 21.33 -21.90 11.83
C LYS A 47 21.47 -20.69 10.90
N ILE A 48 20.65 -19.66 11.13
CA ILE A 48 20.70 -18.40 10.38
C ILE A 48 22.05 -17.70 10.57
N ALA A 49 22.49 -17.53 11.82
CA ALA A 49 23.74 -16.85 12.12
C ALA A 49 24.97 -17.60 11.56
N LYS A 50 25.03 -18.92 11.71
CA LYS A 50 26.10 -19.75 11.16
C LYS A 50 26.19 -19.64 9.63
N ASN A 51 25.05 -19.68 8.95
CA ASN A 51 25.01 -19.55 7.50
C ASN A 51 25.48 -18.15 7.05
N TYR A 52 25.02 -17.11 7.74
CA TYR A 52 25.46 -15.73 7.50
C TYR A 52 26.98 -15.56 7.64
N GLU A 53 27.57 -16.08 8.72
CA GLU A 53 29.02 -16.03 8.96
C GLU A 53 29.82 -16.80 7.90
N GLN A 54 29.36 -18.01 7.52
CA GLN A 54 30.00 -18.78 6.46
C GLN A 54 29.99 -18.03 5.13
N LYS A 55 28.89 -17.37 4.77
CA LYS A 55 28.78 -16.60 3.53
C LYS A 55 29.66 -15.36 3.54
N LEU A 56 29.79 -14.69 4.69
CA LEU A 56 30.76 -13.60 4.85
C LEU A 56 32.17 -14.10 4.58
N GLN A 57 32.56 -15.25 5.15
CA GLN A 57 33.88 -15.83 4.92
C GLN A 57 34.10 -16.16 3.44
N VAL A 58 33.14 -16.83 2.78
CA VAL A 58 33.22 -17.14 1.35
C VAL A 58 33.42 -15.87 0.52
N LYS A 59 32.65 -14.81 0.81
CA LYS A 59 32.75 -13.55 0.05
C LYS A 59 34.08 -12.84 0.28
N VAL A 60 34.62 -12.87 1.51
CA VAL A 60 35.96 -12.35 1.81
C VAL A 60 37.02 -13.14 1.05
N SER A 61 36.97 -14.48 1.07
CA SER A 61 37.94 -15.32 0.36
C SER A 61 37.90 -15.14 -1.16
N GLU A 62 36.71 -14.97 -1.75
CA GLU A 62 36.54 -14.67 -3.18
C GLU A 62 37.21 -13.34 -3.53
N MET A 63 36.99 -12.30 -2.72
CA MET A 63 37.60 -10.99 -2.94
C MET A 63 39.13 -11.03 -2.78
N GLU A 64 39.65 -11.77 -1.80
CA GLU A 64 41.10 -11.98 -1.65
C GLU A 64 41.70 -12.66 -2.89
N ALA A 65 41.06 -13.72 -3.40
CA ALA A 65 41.50 -14.41 -4.61
C ALA A 65 41.45 -13.49 -5.86
N GLU A 66 40.41 -12.66 -6.00
CA GLU A 66 40.29 -11.68 -7.09
C GLU A 66 41.42 -10.63 -7.04
N THR A 67 41.74 -10.11 -5.85
CA THR A 67 42.83 -9.12 -5.69
C THR A 67 44.21 -9.69 -5.99
N SER A 68 44.42 -10.98 -5.70
CA SER A 68 45.68 -11.66 -5.99
C SER A 68 45.92 -11.90 -7.49
N ASN A 69 44.86 -11.96 -8.29
CA ASN A 69 44.94 -12.25 -9.73
C ASN A 69 45.16 -11.00 -10.61
N VAL A 70 45.05 -9.78 -10.04
CA VAL A 70 45.10 -8.49 -10.75
C VAL A 70 46.17 -7.54 -10.15
N SER A 71 47.13 -8.09 -9.40
CA SER A 71 48.01 -7.30 -8.54
C SER A 71 49.10 -6.51 -9.31
N ASP A 72 48.77 -5.27 -9.70
CA ASP A 72 49.72 -4.23 -10.15
C ASP A 72 50.44 -3.51 -8.98
N GLY A 73 50.45 -4.08 -7.77
CA GLY A 73 51.25 -3.60 -6.63
C GLY A 73 50.67 -2.43 -5.81
N GLU A 74 49.63 -1.73 -6.29
CA GLU A 74 49.15 -0.48 -5.66
C GLU A 74 47.77 -0.58 -4.96
N SER A 75 47.06 -1.72 -5.01
CA SER A 75 45.64 -1.78 -4.58
C SER A 75 45.44 -2.32 -3.16
N ARG A 76 44.77 -1.53 -2.30
CA ARG A 76 44.30 -1.99 -0.98
C ARG A 76 43.31 -3.16 -1.11
N PRO A 77 43.34 -4.16 -0.22
CA PRO A 77 42.33 -5.22 -0.18
C PRO A 77 40.94 -4.60 0.00
N ARG A 78 40.02 -4.93 -0.90
CA ARG A 78 38.61 -4.48 -0.79
C ARG A 78 38.00 -5.20 0.42
N GLN A 79 37.48 -4.45 1.39
CA GLN A 79 36.78 -5.00 2.56
C GLN A 79 35.27 -4.99 2.32
N LEU A 80 34.55 -5.96 2.90
CA LEU A 80 33.09 -5.98 2.85
C LEU A 80 32.52 -4.72 3.51
N THR A 81 31.69 -3.99 2.76
CA THR A 81 30.97 -2.84 3.29
C THR A 81 29.77 -3.29 4.13
N THR A 82 29.20 -2.37 4.88
CA THR A 82 27.94 -2.61 5.61
C THR A 82 26.79 -3.01 4.69
N ASP A 83 26.78 -2.48 3.47
CA ASP A 83 25.74 -2.77 2.48
C ASP A 83 25.93 -4.19 1.92
N ASP A 84 27.16 -4.60 1.63
CA ASP A 84 27.47 -5.99 1.23
C ASP A 84 27.01 -6.99 2.30
N CYS A 85 27.33 -6.68 3.57
CA CYS A 85 26.89 -7.48 4.71
C CYS A 85 25.36 -7.56 4.83
N THR A 86 24.65 -6.49 4.47
CA THR A 86 23.19 -6.43 4.51
C THR A 86 22.57 -7.23 3.38
N LEU A 87 23.11 -7.10 2.17
CA LEU A 87 22.66 -7.84 0.99
C LEU A 87 22.85 -9.35 1.18
N ILE A 88 24.00 -9.79 1.69
CA ILE A 88 24.26 -11.20 1.99
C ILE A 88 23.20 -11.78 2.93
N PHE A 89 22.83 -11.03 3.97
CA PHE A 89 21.80 -11.48 4.92
C PHE A 89 20.41 -11.54 4.30
N LEU A 90 20.05 -10.53 3.49
CA LEU A 90 18.72 -10.46 2.86
C LEU A 90 18.53 -11.49 1.75
N GLN A 91 19.57 -11.80 0.98
CA GLN A 91 19.49 -12.74 -0.14
C GLN A 91 19.04 -14.14 0.29
N GLU A 92 19.43 -14.59 1.49
CA GLU A 92 19.11 -15.93 2.00
C GLU A 92 17.77 -16.01 2.73
N HIS A 93 17.31 -14.90 3.32
CA HIS A 93 16.12 -14.90 4.19
C HIS A 93 14.93 -14.15 3.63
N LEU A 94 15.16 -13.23 2.70
CA LEU A 94 14.16 -12.46 1.98
C LEU A 94 14.53 -12.36 0.49
N PRO A 95 14.72 -13.50 -0.22
CA PRO A 95 15.13 -13.49 -1.62
C PRO A 95 14.15 -12.72 -2.51
N ASP A 96 12.87 -12.71 -2.16
CA ASP A 96 11.82 -11.97 -2.89
C ASP A 96 11.99 -10.45 -2.79
N LEU A 97 12.57 -9.96 -1.67
CA LEU A 97 12.87 -8.54 -1.49
C LEU A 97 14.09 -8.11 -2.31
N VAL A 98 15.08 -8.99 -2.42
CA VAL A 98 16.34 -8.74 -3.16
C VAL A 98 16.15 -8.91 -4.68
N THR A 99 15.34 -9.88 -5.11
CA THR A 99 15.18 -10.22 -6.53
C THR A 99 13.94 -9.57 -7.18
N GLY A 100 13.08 -8.91 -6.41
CA GLY A 100 11.85 -8.28 -6.90
C GLY A 100 10.83 -9.25 -7.53
N LYS A 101 11.11 -10.56 -7.56
CA LYS A 101 10.23 -11.57 -8.14
C LYS A 101 9.14 -11.93 -7.15
N ARG A 102 8.08 -11.11 -7.11
CA ARG A 102 6.76 -11.51 -6.57
C ARG A 102 6.28 -12.75 -7.32
N LYS A 103 6.60 -13.95 -6.84
CA LYS A 103 5.93 -15.15 -7.32
C LYS A 103 4.56 -15.23 -6.63
N HIS A 104 3.50 -15.20 -7.44
CA HIS A 104 2.16 -15.67 -7.10
C HIS A 104 1.21 -14.83 -6.22
N LEU A 105 1.38 -13.51 -6.09
CA LEU A 105 0.37 -12.73 -5.34
C LEU A 105 -0.98 -12.57 -6.07
N GLY A 106 -1.02 -12.71 -7.39
CA GLY A 106 -2.21 -12.47 -8.22
C GLY A 106 -3.22 -13.62 -8.35
N LYS A 107 -3.02 -14.76 -7.68
CA LYS A 107 -3.88 -15.96 -7.84
C LYS A 107 -4.39 -16.55 -6.52
N SER A 108 -4.10 -15.91 -5.39
CA SER A 108 -4.69 -16.35 -4.13
C SER A 108 -6.19 -16.05 -4.15
N SER A 109 -6.99 -17.00 -3.68
CA SER A 109 -8.46 -16.85 -3.60
C SER A 109 -8.86 -15.56 -2.86
N SER A 110 -8.11 -15.19 -1.82
CA SER A 110 -8.30 -13.93 -1.08
C SER A 110 -8.02 -12.67 -1.91
N PHE A 111 -7.00 -12.68 -2.78
CA PHE A 111 -6.70 -11.55 -3.66
C PHE A 111 -7.80 -11.33 -4.70
N VAL A 112 -8.32 -12.41 -5.30
CA VAL A 112 -9.43 -12.34 -6.26
C VAL A 112 -10.69 -11.83 -5.58
N ALA A 113 -11.01 -12.33 -4.38
CA ALA A 113 -12.15 -11.85 -3.60
C ALA A 113 -12.07 -10.35 -3.29
N LEU A 114 -10.88 -9.86 -2.90
CA LEU A 114 -10.66 -8.43 -2.66
C LEU A 114 -10.80 -7.59 -3.94
N GLN A 115 -10.33 -8.09 -5.08
CA GLN A 115 -10.48 -7.40 -6.36
C GLN A 115 -11.96 -7.26 -6.75
N VAL A 116 -12.74 -8.33 -6.57
CA VAL A 116 -14.19 -8.31 -6.82
C VAL A 116 -14.86 -7.30 -5.89
N GLN A 117 -14.56 -7.33 -4.59
CA GLN A 117 -15.15 -6.41 -3.62
C GLN A 117 -14.81 -4.94 -3.92
N LEU A 118 -13.60 -4.66 -4.38
CA LEU A 118 -13.18 -3.32 -4.77
C LEU A 118 -13.99 -2.83 -5.98
N ASN A 119 -14.14 -3.66 -7.00
CA ASN A 119 -14.91 -3.32 -8.19
C ASN A 119 -16.40 -3.08 -7.85
N GLU A 120 -17.00 -3.93 -7.01
CA GLU A 120 -18.38 -3.75 -6.55
C GLU A 120 -18.57 -2.46 -5.74
N ALA A 121 -17.60 -2.11 -4.89
CA ALA A 121 -17.64 -0.88 -4.12
C ALA A 121 -17.56 0.36 -5.03
N GLN A 122 -16.72 0.32 -6.07
CA GLN A 122 -16.63 1.38 -7.07
C GLN A 122 -17.96 1.56 -7.82
N GLN A 123 -18.56 0.47 -8.28
CA GLN A 123 -19.85 0.52 -8.98
C GLN A 123 -20.96 1.11 -8.10
N LYS A 124 -21.05 0.70 -6.83
CA LYS A 124 -22.03 1.26 -5.88
C LYS A 124 -21.82 2.75 -5.61
N LEU A 125 -20.57 3.22 -5.63
CA LEU A 125 -20.26 4.63 -5.43
C LEU A 125 -20.71 5.47 -6.64
N GLU A 126 -20.48 4.96 -7.84
CA GLU A 126 -20.93 5.61 -9.08
C GLU A 126 -22.45 5.65 -9.21
N GLU A 127 -23.15 4.55 -8.88
CA GLU A 127 -24.61 4.51 -8.86
C GLU A 127 -25.20 5.53 -7.89
N LYS A 128 -24.65 5.62 -6.67
CA LYS A 128 -25.07 6.62 -5.68
C LYS A 128 -24.78 8.05 -6.12
N ALA A 129 -23.63 8.28 -6.77
CA ALA A 129 -23.30 9.60 -7.30
C ALA A 129 -24.30 10.04 -8.38
N ALA A 130 -24.65 9.14 -9.31
CA ALA A 130 -25.65 9.41 -10.34
C ALA A 130 -27.05 9.66 -9.76
N HIS A 131 -27.46 8.86 -8.76
CA HIS A 131 -28.75 9.07 -8.09
C HIS A 131 -28.79 10.40 -7.32
N ASN A 132 -27.72 10.75 -6.61
CA ASN A 132 -27.67 12.00 -5.87
C ASN A 132 -27.69 13.22 -6.81
N ALA A 133 -26.97 13.17 -7.94
CA ALA A 133 -26.99 14.25 -8.93
C ALA A 133 -28.40 14.55 -9.44
N LYS A 134 -29.19 13.51 -9.74
CA LYS A 134 -30.59 13.68 -10.18
C LYS A 134 -31.47 14.30 -9.10
N ARG A 135 -31.32 13.86 -7.85
CA ARG A 135 -32.09 14.40 -6.72
C ARG A 135 -31.73 15.87 -6.44
N GLU A 136 -30.45 16.25 -6.56
CA GLU A 136 -30.02 17.63 -6.38
C GLU A 136 -30.58 18.54 -7.47
N GLU A 137 -30.62 18.11 -8.72
CA GLU A 137 -31.22 18.89 -9.81
C GLU A 137 -32.73 19.10 -9.61
N GLU A 138 -33.46 18.06 -9.21
CA GLU A 138 -34.90 18.16 -8.93
C GLU A 138 -35.20 19.01 -7.68
N GLN A 139 -34.42 18.86 -6.61
CA GLN A 139 -34.58 19.68 -5.40
C GLN A 139 -34.24 21.15 -5.65
N THR A 140 -33.15 21.43 -6.37
CA THR A 140 -32.74 22.81 -6.67
C THR A 140 -33.79 23.50 -7.52
N LYS A 141 -34.31 22.84 -8.56
CA LYS A 141 -35.44 23.36 -9.36
C LYS A 141 -36.67 23.61 -8.50
N GLY A 142 -37.05 22.68 -7.63
CA GLY A 142 -38.23 22.84 -6.76
C GLY A 142 -38.10 23.98 -5.73
N VAL A 143 -36.89 24.19 -5.17
CA VAL A 143 -36.62 25.31 -4.26
C VAL A 143 -36.67 26.64 -4.99
N VAL A 144 -36.07 26.73 -6.19
CA VAL A 144 -36.10 27.94 -7.02
C VAL A 144 -37.51 28.29 -7.45
N GLU A 145 -38.31 27.30 -7.90
CA GLU A 145 -39.71 27.53 -8.27
C GLU A 145 -40.53 28.07 -7.09
N LYS A 146 -40.39 27.46 -5.90
CA LYS A 146 -41.07 27.94 -4.70
C LYS A 146 -40.71 29.38 -4.34
N TYR A 147 -39.44 29.74 -4.46
CA TYR A 147 -38.98 31.10 -4.19
C TYR A 147 -39.57 32.09 -5.19
N LEU A 148 -39.50 31.80 -6.50
CA LEU A 148 -40.05 32.67 -7.55
C LEU A 148 -41.56 32.88 -7.40
N ARG A 149 -42.33 31.83 -7.07
CA ARG A 149 -43.77 31.98 -6.77
C ARG A 149 -44.06 32.93 -5.60
N GLN A 150 -43.14 33.06 -4.65
CA GLN A 150 -43.31 33.93 -3.47
C GLN A 150 -42.84 35.36 -3.74
N THR A 151 -41.80 35.56 -4.53
CA THR A 151 -41.13 36.86 -4.66
C THR A 151 -41.40 37.58 -5.97
N ASP A 152 -41.81 36.86 -7.02
CA ASP A 152 -41.95 37.41 -8.38
C ASP A 152 -43.41 37.34 -8.90
N PRO A 153 -44.14 38.47 -8.92
CA PRO A 153 -45.50 38.53 -9.45
C PRO A 153 -45.58 38.26 -10.97
N THR A 154 -44.53 38.59 -11.73
CA THR A 154 -44.49 38.38 -13.17
C THR A 154 -44.38 36.89 -13.51
N PHE A 155 -43.67 36.13 -12.67
CA PHE A 155 -43.59 34.67 -12.78
C PHE A 155 -44.96 33.99 -12.58
N LEU A 156 -45.82 34.48 -11.68
CA LEU A 156 -47.17 33.94 -11.50
C LEU A 156 -48.03 34.11 -12.75
N HIS A 157 -47.97 35.30 -13.36
CA HIS A 157 -48.70 35.60 -14.59
C HIS A 157 -48.23 34.73 -15.77
N PHE A 158 -46.94 34.41 -15.81
CA PHE A 158 -46.34 33.48 -16.79
C PHE A 158 -46.87 32.06 -16.62
N ILE A 159 -46.89 31.52 -15.39
CA ILE A 159 -47.44 30.18 -15.12
C ILE A 159 -48.94 30.12 -15.42
N GLU A 160 -49.67 31.17 -15.11
CA GLU A 160 -51.11 31.29 -15.41
C GLU A 160 -51.39 31.29 -16.92
N SER A 161 -50.59 32.03 -17.70
CA SER A 161 -50.70 32.06 -19.18
C SER A 161 -50.31 30.75 -19.89
N HIS A 162 -49.66 29.83 -19.19
CA HIS A 162 -49.21 28.55 -19.72
C HIS A 162 -49.89 27.33 -19.06
N SER A 163 -50.90 27.56 -18.22
CA SER A 163 -51.74 26.48 -17.69
C SER A 163 -52.70 26.00 -18.79
N PRO A 164 -52.71 24.70 -19.17
CA PRO A 164 -53.61 24.21 -20.20
C PRO A 164 -55.06 24.31 -19.72
N GLU A 165 -55.87 25.14 -20.39
CA GLU A 165 -57.31 25.25 -20.20
C GLU A 165 -57.98 23.89 -20.46
N SER A 166 -58.64 23.34 -19.43
CA SER A 166 -59.45 22.13 -19.55
C SER A 166 -60.76 22.44 -20.29
N THR A 167 -60.71 22.50 -21.62
CA THR A 167 -61.92 22.57 -22.45
C THR A 167 -62.65 21.23 -22.41
N THR A 168 -63.67 21.18 -21.55
CA THR A 168 -64.67 20.11 -21.51
C THR A 168 -65.74 20.42 -22.57
N GLU A 169 -65.72 19.73 -23.71
CA GLU A 169 -66.87 19.68 -24.62
C GLU A 169 -67.57 18.31 -24.53
N PRO A 170 -68.91 18.25 -24.50
CA PRO A 170 -69.66 17.01 -24.35
C PRO A 170 -69.69 16.25 -25.68
N ILE A 171 -69.19 15.02 -25.67
CA ILE A 171 -69.21 14.11 -26.82
C ILE A 171 -70.66 13.72 -27.10
N SER A 172 -71.26 14.31 -28.13
CA SER A 172 -72.47 13.80 -28.78
C SER A 172 -72.11 12.54 -29.57
N SER A 173 -72.65 11.40 -29.15
CA SER A 173 -72.75 10.18 -29.95
C SER A 173 -73.69 10.37 -31.15
N PRO A 174 -73.44 9.68 -32.27
CA PRO A 174 -74.50 8.78 -32.75
C PRO A 174 -74.00 7.41 -33.23
N THR A 175 -74.92 6.46 -33.05
CA THR A 175 -74.92 5.04 -33.37
C THR A 175 -75.24 4.75 -34.85
N THR A 176 -74.72 3.62 -35.35
CA THR A 176 -75.20 2.78 -36.50
C THR A 176 -75.12 3.39 -37.90
N SER A 177 -74.87 2.62 -38.97
CA SER A 177 -75.26 1.23 -39.25
C SER A 177 -74.29 0.53 -40.21
#